data_AF-A0A932US40-F1
#
_entry.id   AF-A0A932US40-F1
#
_cell.length_a   1.000
_cell.length_b   1.000
_cell.length_c   1.000
_cell.angle_alpha   90.00
_cell.angle_beta   90.00
_cell.angle_gamma   90.00
#
_symmetry.space_group_name_H-M   'P 1'
#
loop_
_entity.id
_entity.type
_entity.pdbx_description
1 polymer ?
#
loop_
_entity_poly.entity_id
_entity_poly.type
_entity_poly.pdbx_seq_one_letter_code
_entity_poly.pdbx_strand_id
1 'polypeptide(L)'
;MPQIDTLATARRLEQAGFPTEQARAVSEAIADAIRDSQPDLSHLATLEALAREGERIRLELERIRSELRTEFQVQIKDLELRIAERLRAQMIWFFSMQAALLGIAVAIIKLFP
;
A
#
# COMPACT_ATOMS: atom_id res chain seq x y z
N MET A 1 -31.19 20.37 -15.39
CA MET A 1 -30.06 21.02 -16.11
C MET A 1 -30.59 22.28 -16.77
N PRO A 2 -29.86 23.42 -16.75
CA PRO A 2 -30.30 24.62 -17.44
C PRO A 2 -30.15 24.39 -18.94
N GLN A 3 -31.24 24.02 -19.62
CA GLN A 3 -31.30 24.08 -21.07
C GLN A 3 -31.24 25.56 -21.45
N ILE A 4 -30.24 25.95 -22.25
CA ILE A 4 -30.21 27.29 -22.79
C ILE A 4 -31.37 27.41 -23.77
N ASP A 5 -32.27 28.32 -23.47
CA ASP A 5 -33.36 28.69 -24.36
C ASP A 5 -32.75 29.47 -25.54
N THR A 6 -32.35 28.73 -26.57
CA THR A 6 -31.79 29.26 -27.82
C THR A 6 -32.75 30.25 -28.47
N LEU A 7 -34.06 30.03 -28.34
CA LEU A 7 -35.09 30.92 -28.87
C LEU A 7 -35.14 32.25 -28.10
N ALA A 8 -35.09 32.22 -26.76
CA ALA A 8 -35.02 33.43 -25.95
C ALA A 8 -33.71 34.19 -26.18
N THR A 9 -32.61 33.48 -26.41
CA THR A 9 -31.29 34.06 -26.67
C THR A 9 -31.23 34.72 -28.06
N ALA A 10 -31.75 34.06 -29.09
CA ALA A 10 -31.89 34.63 -30.44
C ALA A 10 -32.77 35.89 -30.43
N ARG A 11 -33.90 35.86 -29.71
CA ARG A 11 -34.77 37.05 -29.58
C ARG A 11 -34.09 38.23 -28.90
N ARG A 12 -33.24 37.99 -27.91
CA ARG A 12 -32.44 39.06 -27.26
C ARG A 12 -31.38 39.63 -28.20
N LEU A 13 -30.77 38.78 -29.03
CA LEU A 13 -29.81 39.22 -30.05
C LEU A 13 -30.50 40.03 -31.15
N GLU A 14 -31.70 39.62 -31.59
CA GLU A 14 -32.54 40.40 -32.51
C GLU A 14 -32.91 41.77 -31.93
N GLN A 15 -33.31 41.82 -30.66
CA GLN A 15 -33.59 43.09 -29.95
C GLN A 15 -32.36 43.98 -29.78
N ALA A 16 -31.15 43.39 -29.78
CA ALA A 16 -29.88 44.11 -29.78
C ALA A 16 -29.44 44.59 -31.18
N GLY A 17 -30.26 44.34 -32.21
CA GLY A 17 -30.02 44.81 -33.58
C GLY A 17 -29.33 43.80 -34.50
N PHE A 18 -29.15 42.53 -34.07
CA PHE A 18 -28.62 41.49 -34.94
C PHE A 18 -29.69 41.01 -35.93
N PRO A 19 -29.32 40.76 -37.21
CA PRO A 19 -30.20 40.10 -38.17
C PRO A 19 -30.65 38.73 -37.64
N THR A 20 -31.92 38.37 -37.86
CA THR A 20 -32.56 37.13 -37.37
C THR A 20 -31.72 35.87 -37.61
N GLU A 21 -31.14 35.74 -38.81
CA GLU A 21 -30.29 34.60 -39.17
C GLU A 21 -28.98 34.55 -38.35
N GLN A 22 -28.36 35.70 -38.09
CA GLN A 22 -27.15 35.79 -37.28
C GLN A 22 -27.45 35.56 -35.80
N ALA A 23 -28.57 36.11 -35.31
CA ALA A 23 -29.02 35.93 -33.94
C ALA A 23 -29.27 34.44 -33.62
N ARG A 24 -29.89 33.72 -34.55
CA ARG A 24 -30.08 32.26 -34.44
C ARG A 24 -28.76 31.50 -34.48
N ALA A 25 -27.93 31.74 -35.49
CA ALA A 25 -26.65 31.06 -35.64
C ALA A 25 -25.74 31.25 -34.42
N VAL A 26 -25.71 32.47 -33.85
CA VAL A 26 -24.94 32.77 -32.64
C VAL A 26 -25.53 32.06 -31.41
N SER A 27 -26.85 32.06 -31.26
CA SER A 27 -27.50 31.36 -30.14
C SER A 27 -27.27 29.85 -30.16
N GLU A 28 -27.25 29.26 -31.36
CA GLU A 28 -27.02 27.84 -31.58
C GLU A 28 -25.55 27.47 -31.34
N ALA A 29 -24.61 28.28 -31.84
CA ALA A 29 -23.19 28.12 -31.57
C ALA A 29 -22.85 28.23 -30.07
N ILE A 30 -23.52 29.13 -29.33
CA ILE A 30 -23.37 29.25 -27.88
C ILE A 30 -23.92 28.00 -27.17
N ALA A 31 -25.07 27.50 -27.60
CA ALA A 31 -25.66 26.29 -27.02
C ALA A 31 -24.77 25.06 -27.25
N ASP A 32 -24.17 24.95 -28.44
CA ASP A 32 -23.28 23.85 -28.76
C ASP A 32 -21.92 23.97 -28.06
N ALA A 33 -21.34 25.17 -27.97
CA ALA A 33 -20.13 25.39 -27.18
C ALA A 33 -20.33 25.06 -25.69
N ILE A 34 -21.52 25.30 -25.15
CA ILE A 34 -21.86 24.97 -23.75
C ILE A 34 -22.15 23.48 -23.57
N ARG A 35 -22.67 22.81 -24.61
CA ARG A 35 -22.82 21.35 -24.64
C ARG A 35 -21.45 20.66 -24.68
N ASP A 36 -20.54 21.15 -25.51
CA ASP A 36 -19.20 20.61 -25.68
C ASP A 36 -18.26 20.93 -24.52
N SER A 37 -18.51 22.00 -23.77
CA SER A 37 -17.75 22.35 -22.55
C SER A 37 -18.28 21.68 -21.28
N GLN A 38 -19.26 20.78 -21.37
CA GLN A 38 -19.66 20.00 -20.21
C GLN A 38 -18.48 19.16 -19.72
N PRO A 39 -18.09 19.30 -18.43
CA PRO A 39 -17.01 18.52 -17.89
C PRO A 39 -17.40 17.05 -17.92
N ASP A 40 -16.56 16.22 -18.53
CA ASP A 40 -16.72 14.77 -18.51
C ASP A 40 -16.55 14.25 -17.08
N LEU A 41 -17.68 14.03 -16.41
CA LEU A 41 -17.73 13.56 -15.01
C LEU A 41 -17.15 12.14 -14.85
N SER A 42 -16.92 11.41 -15.94
CA SER A 42 -16.27 10.08 -15.90
C SER A 42 -14.83 10.16 -15.37
N HIS A 43 -14.14 11.28 -15.60
CA HIS A 43 -12.79 11.52 -15.09
C HIS A 43 -12.75 11.71 -13.57
N LEU A 44 -13.80 12.27 -12.97
CA LEU A 44 -13.89 12.43 -11.51
C LEU A 44 -14.17 11.09 -10.83
N ALA A 45 -15.05 10.27 -11.41
CA ALA A 45 -15.31 8.92 -10.92
C ALA A 45 -14.06 8.02 -10.97
N THR A 46 -13.20 8.19 -11.98
CA THR A 46 -11.92 7.46 -12.09
C THR A 46 -10.87 7.96 -11.10
N LEU A 47 -10.81 9.27 -10.83
CA LEU A 47 -9.94 9.82 -9.78
C LEU A 47 -10.30 9.32 -8.38
N GLU A 48 -11.59 9.28 -8.05
CA GLU A 48 -12.05 8.73 -6.77
C GLU A 48 -11.73 7.23 -6.65
N ALA A 49 -11.90 6.47 -7.73
CA ALA A 49 -11.54 5.05 -7.76
C ALA A 49 -10.03 4.87 -7.53
N LEU A 50 -9.19 5.67 -8.20
CA LEU A 50 -7.73 5.63 -8.02
C LEU A 50 -7.32 5.98 -6.58
N ALA A 51 -7.97 6.98 -5.97
CA ALA A 51 -7.68 7.38 -4.59
C ALA A 51 -8.02 6.26 -3.60
N ARG A 52 -9.14 5.55 -3.81
CA ARG A 52 -9.53 4.39 -2.99
C ARG A 52 -8.58 3.22 -3.16
N GLU A 53 -8.12 2.96 -4.38
CA GLU A 53 -7.12 1.93 -4.68
C GLU A 53 -5.79 2.25 -3.97
N GLY A 54 -5.35 3.51 -4.04
CA GLY A 54 -4.13 3.99 -3.36
C GLY A 54 -4.18 3.81 -1.84
N GLU A 55 -5.33 4.11 -1.22
CA GLU A 55 -5.50 3.93 0.22
C GLU A 55 -5.54 2.45 0.62
N ARG A 56 -6.16 1.58 -0.19
CA ARG A 56 -6.10 0.12 0.04
C ARG A 56 -4.68 -0.41 -0.02
N ILE A 57 -3.92 -0.04 -1.06
CA ILE A 57 -2.53 -0.45 -1.22
C ILE A 57 -1.71 0.02 -0.02
N ARG A 58 -1.93 1.25 0.45
CA ARG A 58 -1.23 1.79 1.63
C ARG A 58 -1.50 0.96 2.89
N LEU A 59 -2.77 0.61 3.14
CA LEU A 59 -3.17 -0.23 4.28
C LEU A 59 -2.56 -1.64 4.19
N GLU A 60 -2.56 -2.25 3.01
CA GLU A 60 -1.92 -3.54 2.78
C GLU A 60 -0.41 -3.49 3.03
N LEU A 61 0.25 -2.40 2.61
CA LEU A 61 1.69 -2.21 2.81
C LEU A 61 2.04 -2.05 4.30
N GLU A 62 1.23 -1.29 5.05
CA GLU A 62 1.39 -1.15 6.50
C GLU A 62 1.16 -2.49 7.21
N ARG A 63 0.16 -3.27 6.78
CA ARG A 63 -0.11 -4.60 7.30
C ARG A 63 1.07 -5.55 7.05
N ILE A 64 1.53 -5.68 5.81
CA ILE A 64 2.68 -6.52 5.44
C ILE A 64 3.92 -6.11 6.24
N ARG A 65 4.17 -4.80 6.37
CA ARG A 65 5.30 -4.30 7.17
C ARG A 65 5.20 -4.72 8.63
N SER A 66 4.00 -4.70 9.21
CA SER A 66 3.77 -5.10 10.60
C SER A 66 3.90 -6.61 10.82
N GLU A 67 3.39 -7.41 9.87
CA GLU A 67 3.49 -8.87 9.88
C GLU A 67 4.96 -9.28 9.76
N LEU A 68 5.69 -8.75 8.78
CA LEU A 68 7.12 -9.02 8.61
C LEU A 68 7.94 -8.64 9.86
N ARG A 69 7.70 -7.46 10.44
CA ARG A 69 8.41 -7.05 11.65
C ARG A 69 8.19 -8.05 12.79
N THR A 70 6.95 -8.50 12.96
CA THR A 70 6.58 -9.43 14.05
C THR A 70 7.19 -10.81 13.81
N GLU A 71 7.04 -11.35 12.59
CA GLU A 71 7.58 -12.64 12.22
C GLU A 71 9.10 -12.69 12.35
N PHE A 72 9.81 -11.67 11.84
CA PHE A 72 11.26 -11.61 11.96
C PHE A 72 11.71 -11.52 13.42
N GLN A 73 11.03 -10.74 14.27
CA GLN A 73 11.37 -10.67 15.70
C GLN A 73 11.15 -12.00 16.42
N VAL A 74 10.07 -12.71 16.10
CA VAL A 74 9.78 -14.03 16.68
C VAL A 74 10.81 -15.05 16.20
N GLN A 75 11.11 -15.09 14.90
CA GLN A 75 12.09 -16.03 14.33
C GLN A 75 13.50 -15.78 14.87
N ILE A 76 13.93 -14.52 15.01
CA ILE A 76 15.24 -14.20 15.59
C ILE A 76 15.32 -14.69 17.04
N LYS A 77 14.31 -14.40 17.86
CA LYS A 77 14.28 -14.87 19.26
C LYS A 77 14.27 -16.40 19.36
N ASP A 78 13.50 -17.08 18.52
CA ASP A 78 13.47 -18.54 18.48
C ASP A 78 14.83 -19.11 18.06
N LEU A 79 15.50 -18.48 17.07
CA LEU A 79 16.83 -18.88 16.62
C LEU A 79 17.89 -18.69 17.71
N GLU A 80 17.86 -17.54 18.42
CA GLU A 80 18.73 -17.27 19.57
C GLU A 80 18.55 -18.31 20.68
N LEU A 81 17.30 -18.66 21.01
CA LEU A 81 16.99 -19.68 22.01
C LEU A 81 17.52 -21.06 21.59
N ARG A 82 17.26 -21.47 20.33
CA ARG A 82 17.75 -22.75 19.81
C ARG A 82 19.27 -22.84 19.79
N ILE A 83 19.96 -21.74 19.46
CA ILE A 83 21.43 -21.68 19.51
C ILE A 83 21.89 -21.81 20.96
N ALA A 84 21.28 -21.07 21.90
CA ALA A 84 21.64 -21.13 23.31
C ALA A 84 21.42 -22.53 23.90
N GLU A 85 20.31 -23.20 23.58
CA GLU A 85 20.01 -24.56 24.00
C GLU A 85 21.01 -25.57 23.45
N ARG A 86 21.33 -25.49 22.15
CA ARG A 86 22.34 -26.36 21.53
C ARG A 86 23.73 -26.15 22.13
N LEU A 87 24.13 -24.90 22.36
CA LEU A 87 25.42 -24.60 22.98
C LEU A 87 25.49 -25.11 24.42
N ARG A 88 24.42 -24.95 25.21
CA ARG A 88 24.36 -25.50 26.58
C ARG A 88 24.45 -27.01 26.58
N ALA A 89 23.70 -27.70 25.72
CA ALA A 89 23.74 -29.15 25.62
C ALA A 89 25.13 -29.64 25.21
N GLN A 90 25.75 -29.00 24.22
CA GLN A 90 27.13 -29.31 23.80
C GLN A 90 28.14 -29.06 24.92
N MET A 91 28.04 -27.96 25.65
CA MET A 91 28.90 -27.67 26.80
C MET A 91 28.78 -28.76 27.88
N ILE A 92 27.55 -29.10 28.29
CA ILE A 92 27.32 -30.11 29.33
C ILE A 92 27.92 -31.45 28.90
N TRP A 93 27.69 -31.86 27.65
CA TRP A 93 28.26 -33.10 27.11
C TRP A 93 29.79 -33.05 27.09
N PHE A 94 30.38 -31.95 26.63
CA PHE A 94 31.83 -31.77 26.57
C PHE A 94 32.47 -31.82 27.97
N PHE A 95 31.92 -31.10 28.94
CA PHE A 95 32.42 -31.12 30.32
C PHE A 95 32.26 -32.50 30.98
N SER A 96 31.15 -33.19 30.71
CA SER A 96 30.93 -34.55 31.23
C SER A 96 31.96 -35.52 30.67
N MET A 97 32.27 -35.41 29.38
CA MET A 97 33.32 -36.22 28.73
C MET A 97 34.70 -35.93 29.33
N GLN A 98 35.07 -34.65 29.51
CA GLN A 98 36.34 -34.28 30.13
C GLN A 98 36.45 -34.76 31.58
N ALA A 99 35.39 -34.63 32.37
CA ALA A 99 35.35 -35.13 33.74
C ALA A 99 35.55 -36.66 33.80
N ALA A 100 34.94 -37.41 32.88
CA ALA A 100 35.13 -38.86 32.79
C ALA A 100 36.58 -39.22 32.45
N LEU A 101 37.19 -38.53 31.47
CA LEU A 101 38.61 -38.73 31.11
C LEU A 101 39.55 -38.44 32.28
N LEU A 102 39.32 -37.35 33.01
CA LEU A 102 40.09 -37.01 34.20
C LEU A 102 39.94 -38.07 35.30
N GLY A 103 38.73 -38.56 35.53
CA GLY A 103 38.47 -39.65 36.50
C GLY A 103 39.24 -40.93 36.15
N ILE A 104 39.24 -41.31 34.86
CA ILE A 104 40.01 -42.46 34.37
C ILE A 104 41.51 -42.24 34.57
N ALA A 105 42.04 -41.07 34.22
CA ALA A 105 43.46 -40.76 34.38
C ALA A 105 43.91 -40.86 35.86
N VAL A 106 43.12 -40.31 36.79
CA VAL A 106 43.38 -40.42 38.24
C VAL A 106 43.34 -41.87 38.71
N ALA A 107 42.39 -42.67 38.23
CA ALA A 107 42.29 -44.09 38.57
C ALA A 107 43.51 -44.88 38.08
N ILE A 108 44.00 -44.62 36.85
CA ILE A 108 45.20 -45.26 36.30
C ILE A 108 46.44 -44.92 37.15
N ILE A 109 46.64 -43.63 37.49
CA ILE A 109 47.77 -43.21 38.33
C ILE A 109 47.73 -43.92 39.69
N LYS A 110 46.55 -44.09 40.29
CA LYS A 110 46.41 -44.77 41.58
C LYS A 110 46.61 -46.29 41.49
N LEU A 111 46.38 -46.90 40.33
CA LEU A 111 46.53 -48.34 40.11
C LEU A 111 48.00 -48.77 39.93
N PHE A 112 48.86 -47.85 39.50
CA PHE A 112 50.30 -48.04 39.35
C PHE A 112 51.06 -47.13 40.33
N PRO A 113 51.26 -47.57 41.60
CA PRO A 113 52.06 -46.83 42.58
C PRO A 113 53.55 -46.77 42.21
#